data_AF-A0A8H8JMQ2-F1
#
_entry.id   AF-A0A8H8JMQ2-F1
#
_cell.length_a   1.000
_cell.length_b   1.000
_cell.length_c   1.000
_cell.angle_alpha   90.00
_cell.angle_beta   90.00
_cell.angle_gamma   90.00
#
_symmetry.space_group_name_H-M   'P 1'
#
loop_
_entity.id
_entity.type
_entity.pdbx_description
1 polymer ?
#
loop_
_entity_poly.entity_id
_entity_poly.type
_entity_poly.pdbx_seq_one_letter_code
_entity_poly.pdbx_strand_id
1 'polypeptide(L)'
;MFTLTDELRAKIRVSRAYKTFYTFPRNAISLRNFQKHLTYPSNFAFLYIVFDMALVPVHAAANDNPDLYDFNPQHRDWRVTQVYMVGVPVDYRDPTSVLHWRLHLVISSGQSVKVDFVLDDVDNYLGYLHVASRRYVLPSRVHTYGVAPTTGWVTVGQILDLIIYQGLHRYLYNDGAGCRYWCMVVIDRLAAAGLVVSNARARIEQMICGLSVQSPDVYPHPTIQGTFPH
;
A
#
# COMPACT_ATOMS: atom_id res chain seq x y z
N MET A 1 15.91 -3.80 20.45
CA MET A 1 14.44 -3.91 20.43
C MET A 1 13.91 -2.50 20.19
N PHE A 2 13.65 -2.11 18.94
CA PHE A 2 13.21 -0.76 18.61
C PHE A 2 11.69 -0.71 18.67
N THR A 3 11.16 -0.04 19.69
CA THR A 3 9.75 0.30 19.79
C THR A 3 9.42 1.39 18.78
N LEU A 4 8.26 1.29 18.11
CA LEU A 4 7.61 2.44 17.47
C LEU A 4 7.76 3.65 18.38
N THR A 5 8.38 4.72 17.90
CA THR A 5 8.55 5.93 18.71
C THR A 5 7.17 6.40 19.14
N ASP A 6 7.04 6.82 20.41
CA ASP A 6 5.76 7.32 20.93
C ASP A 6 5.23 8.48 20.08
N GLU A 7 6.13 9.18 19.39
CA GLU A 7 5.82 10.18 18.37
C GLU A 7 5.00 9.64 17.19
N LEU A 8 5.36 8.47 16.63
CA LEU A 8 4.60 7.88 15.52
C LEU A 8 3.24 7.35 16.00
N ARG A 9 3.18 6.79 17.22
CA ARG A 9 1.90 6.39 17.86
C ARG A 9 0.99 7.58 18.12
N ALA A 10 1.56 8.71 18.55
CA ALA A 10 0.84 9.96 18.79
C ALA A 10 0.32 10.55 17.47
N LYS A 11 1.13 10.60 16.41
CA LYS A 11 0.72 11.10 15.09
C LYS A 11 -0.42 10.27 14.49
N ILE A 12 -0.40 8.93 14.64
CA ILE A 12 -1.50 8.06 14.21
C ILE A 12 -2.77 8.28 15.04
N ARG A 13 -2.67 8.58 16.34
CA ARG A 13 -3.84 8.89 17.18
C ARG A 13 -4.50 10.22 16.81
N VAL A 14 -3.72 11.25 16.46
CA VAL A 14 -4.25 12.58 16.13
C VAL A 14 -5.07 12.56 14.84
N SER A 15 -4.73 11.73 13.83
CA SER A 15 -5.53 11.66 12.59
C SER A 15 -6.94 11.09 12.79
N ARG A 16 -7.18 10.30 13.85
CA ARG A 16 -8.51 9.80 14.19
C ARG A 16 -9.44 10.88 14.77
N ALA A 17 -8.91 11.94 15.37
CA ALA A 17 -9.71 12.97 16.02
C ALA A 17 -10.36 13.97 15.03
N TYR A 18 -9.91 14.01 13.76
CA TYR A 18 -10.41 14.95 12.75
C TYR A 18 -11.49 14.37 11.82
N LYS A 19 -11.97 13.15 12.07
CA LYS A 19 -12.87 12.42 11.15
C LYS A 19 -14.36 12.76 11.31
N THR A 20 -14.70 13.87 11.95
CA THR A 20 -16.09 14.32 12.10
C THR A 20 -16.22 15.74 11.60
N PHE A 21 -16.31 15.97 10.28
CA PHE A 21 -17.08 17.05 9.64
C PHE A 21 -17.05 16.87 8.11
N TYR A 22 -18.12 17.34 7.47
CA TYR A 22 -18.38 17.53 6.02
C TYR A 22 -19.24 16.51 5.28
N THR A 23 -20.52 16.86 5.18
CA THR A 23 -21.20 17.07 3.89
C THR A 23 -21.49 18.57 3.73
N PHE A 24 -21.06 19.21 2.64
CA PHE A 24 -21.65 20.46 2.14
C PHE A 24 -21.64 20.46 0.60
N PRO A 25 -22.70 20.98 -0.05
CA PRO A 25 -22.83 20.94 -1.51
C PRO A 25 -22.07 22.07 -2.20
N ARG A 26 -21.75 21.83 -3.48
CA ARG A 26 -21.09 22.74 -4.41
C ARG A 26 -21.81 24.09 -4.46
N ASN A 27 -21.10 25.17 -4.17
CA ASN A 27 -21.16 26.45 -4.90
C ASN A 27 -19.94 27.30 -4.51
N ALA A 28 -19.32 27.89 -5.54
CA ALA A 28 -18.04 28.59 -5.47
C ALA A 28 -18.10 29.87 -4.61
N ILE A 29 -17.16 30.02 -3.67
CA ILE A 29 -16.85 31.29 -3.01
C ILE A 29 -15.37 31.58 -3.21
N SER A 30 -15.09 32.77 -3.75
CA SER A 30 -13.78 33.33 -4.09
C SER A 30 -12.88 33.54 -2.85
N LEU A 31 -11.64 33.01 -2.92
CA LEU A 31 -10.58 33.11 -1.91
C LEU A 31 -9.88 34.48 -1.89
N ARG A 32 -10.62 35.60 -1.73
CA ARG A 32 -10.01 36.94 -1.58
C ARG A 32 -10.23 37.64 -0.24
N ASN A 33 -10.96 37.06 0.72
CA ASN A 33 -11.30 37.78 1.97
C ASN A 33 -10.82 37.12 3.28
N PHE A 34 -9.90 36.16 3.24
CA PHE A 34 -9.39 35.50 4.46
C PHE A 34 -7.94 35.92 4.81
N GLN A 35 -7.68 37.23 4.83
CA GLN A 35 -6.34 37.75 5.15
C GLN A 35 -6.36 39.02 6.00
N LYS A 36 -7.33 39.16 6.91
CA LYS A 36 -7.29 40.17 7.97
C LYS A 36 -7.61 39.51 9.30
N HIS A 37 -6.69 39.66 10.25
CA HIS A 37 -6.73 39.23 11.66
C HIS A 37 -6.10 37.88 12.02
N LEU A 38 -4.77 37.79 11.91
CA LEU A 38 -3.95 37.08 12.91
C LEU A 38 -2.58 37.78 13.04
N THR A 39 -2.39 38.51 14.13
CA THR A 39 -1.08 39.00 14.60
C THR A 39 -0.71 38.23 15.85
N TYR A 40 0.19 37.25 15.75
CA TYR A 40 0.90 36.63 16.88
C TYR A 40 2.29 36.12 16.40
N PRO A 41 3.27 36.02 17.31
CA PRO A 41 4.68 36.14 16.96
C PRO A 41 5.27 34.87 16.36
N SER A 42 6.31 35.11 15.56
CA SER A 42 7.23 34.17 14.94
C SER A 42 7.74 33.11 15.92
N ASN A 43 7.27 31.87 15.76
CA ASN A 43 8.03 30.61 15.95
C ASN A 43 7.09 29.41 15.78
N PHE A 44 6.51 29.21 14.58
CA PHE A 44 5.86 27.95 14.22
C PHE A 44 5.95 27.73 12.70
N ALA A 45 7.13 27.34 12.23
CA ALA A 45 7.33 26.81 10.89
C ALA A 45 7.15 25.28 10.91
N PHE A 46 5.97 24.77 11.27
CA PHE A 46 5.63 23.35 11.11
C PHE A 46 4.10 23.19 10.97
N LEU A 47 3.51 23.88 10.00
CA LEU A 47 2.10 23.73 9.64
C LEU A 47 1.91 23.63 8.12
N TYR A 48 2.79 22.88 7.45
CA TYR A 48 2.67 22.60 6.01
C TYR A 48 2.57 21.11 5.65
N ILE A 49 2.63 20.19 6.62
CA ILE A 49 2.58 18.73 6.34
C ILE A 49 1.19 18.11 6.59
N VAL A 50 0.25 18.82 7.22
CA VAL A 50 -1.08 18.24 7.54
C VAL A 50 -2.08 18.35 6.39
N PHE A 51 -1.84 19.19 5.38
CA PHE A 51 -2.77 19.37 4.26
C PHE A 51 -2.57 18.40 3.08
N ASP A 52 -1.45 17.67 3.02
CA ASP A 52 -1.17 16.72 1.93
C ASP A 52 -1.60 15.26 2.24
N MET A 53 -2.25 15.05 3.39
CA MET A 53 -2.89 13.75 3.74
C MET A 53 -4.39 13.74 3.42
N ALA A 54 -4.99 14.89 3.10
CA ALA A 54 -6.35 14.97 2.63
C ALA A 54 -6.34 14.73 1.11
N LEU A 55 -6.57 13.48 0.73
CA LEU A 55 -6.77 13.04 -0.65
C LEU A 55 -5.46 13.05 -1.47
N VAL A 56 -4.67 11.97 -1.37
CA VAL A 56 -4.08 11.46 -2.62
C VAL A 56 -5.28 11.30 -3.56
N PRO A 57 -5.38 12.05 -4.68
CA PRO A 57 -6.42 11.77 -5.63
C PRO A 57 -6.20 10.32 -6.06
N VAL A 58 -7.10 9.43 -5.63
CA VAL A 58 -7.31 8.18 -6.35
C VAL A 58 -7.73 8.67 -7.72
N HIS A 59 -6.79 8.71 -8.67
CA HIS A 59 -7.06 9.27 -9.98
C HIS A 59 -8.24 8.49 -10.56
N ALA A 60 -9.33 9.21 -10.73
CA ALA A 60 -10.49 8.80 -11.51
C ALA A 60 -10.07 8.75 -12.97
N ALA A 61 -9.32 7.73 -13.37
CA ALA A 61 -9.18 7.41 -14.78
C ALA A 61 -10.56 6.97 -15.27
N ALA A 62 -11.17 7.78 -16.13
CA ALA A 62 -12.47 7.56 -16.75
C ALA A 62 -12.40 6.45 -17.83
N ASN A 63 -11.83 5.30 -17.48
CA ASN A 63 -11.81 4.11 -18.31
C ASN A 63 -12.83 3.13 -17.72
N ASP A 64 -13.64 2.51 -18.58
CA ASP A 64 -14.80 1.65 -18.28
C ASP A 64 -14.49 0.34 -17.52
N ASN A 65 -13.46 0.32 -16.66
CA ASN A 65 -13.14 -0.81 -15.80
C ASN A 65 -13.83 -0.62 -14.43
N PRO A 66 -14.95 -1.32 -14.14
CA PRO A 66 -15.70 -1.17 -12.89
C PRO A 66 -14.89 -1.53 -11.63
N ASP A 67 -13.70 -2.12 -11.78
CA ASP A 67 -12.81 -2.48 -10.69
C ASP A 67 -11.96 -1.33 -10.12
N LEU A 68 -11.92 -0.15 -10.77
CA LEU A 68 -11.05 0.96 -10.34
C LEU A 68 -11.53 1.67 -9.06
N TYR A 69 -12.77 1.43 -8.61
CA TYR A 69 -13.36 2.03 -7.39
C TYR A 69 -13.77 0.99 -6.32
N ASP A 70 -13.11 -0.16 -6.28
CA ASP A 70 -13.57 -1.32 -5.49
C ASP A 70 -13.13 -1.30 -4.01
N PHE A 71 -12.59 -0.19 -3.48
CA PHE A 71 -12.26 -0.13 -2.04
C PHE A 71 -13.47 0.33 -1.21
N ASN A 72 -14.07 -0.60 -0.44
CA ASN A 72 -15.02 -0.25 0.61
C ASN A 72 -14.32 0.53 1.75
N PRO A 73 -14.63 1.82 1.97
CA PRO A 73 -13.95 2.63 2.99
C PRO A 73 -14.08 2.09 4.41
N GLN A 74 -15.14 1.32 4.71
CA GLN A 74 -15.33 0.71 6.02
C GLN A 74 -14.29 -0.37 6.32
N HIS A 75 -13.75 -1.04 5.29
CA HIS A 75 -12.71 -2.05 5.47
C HIS A 75 -11.40 -1.47 6.02
N ARG A 76 -11.21 -0.14 5.95
CA ARG A 76 -10.06 0.53 6.56
C ARG A 76 -9.95 0.28 8.06
N ASP A 77 -11.08 0.17 8.75
CA ASP A 77 -11.12 -0.05 10.20
C ASP A 77 -11.13 -1.54 10.58
N TRP A 78 -11.18 -2.44 9.60
CA TRP A 78 -11.20 -3.88 9.84
C TRP A 78 -9.81 -4.41 10.20
N ARG A 79 -9.80 -5.42 11.07
CA ARG A 79 -8.56 -6.09 11.50
C ARG A 79 -8.01 -6.95 10.37
N VAL A 80 -6.71 -6.84 10.16
CA VAL A 80 -5.94 -7.76 9.31
C VAL A 80 -5.48 -8.92 10.17
N THR A 81 -5.82 -10.14 9.78
CA THR A 81 -5.38 -11.36 10.47
C THR A 81 -4.14 -11.98 9.83
N GLN A 82 -3.95 -11.72 8.54
CA GLN A 82 -2.89 -12.30 7.75
C GLN A 82 -2.53 -11.38 6.58
N VAL A 83 -1.24 -11.24 6.30
CA VAL A 83 -0.76 -10.63 5.05
C VAL A 83 -0.23 -11.72 4.15
N TYR A 84 -0.73 -11.78 2.92
CA TYR A 84 -0.25 -12.65 1.85
C TYR A 84 0.50 -11.86 0.80
N MET A 85 1.66 -12.35 0.38
CA MET A 85 2.29 -11.96 -0.87
C MET A 85 1.91 -12.97 -1.95
N VAL A 86 1.39 -12.47 -3.07
CA VAL A 86 0.74 -13.29 -4.09
C VAL A 86 1.34 -12.93 -5.45
N GLY A 87 1.90 -13.92 -6.13
CA GLY A 87 2.26 -13.84 -7.53
C GLY A 87 1.11 -14.33 -8.42
N VAL A 88 0.81 -13.59 -9.48
CA VAL A 88 -0.19 -13.96 -10.48
C VAL A 88 0.47 -13.92 -11.85
N PRO A 89 0.36 -14.98 -12.67
CA PRO A 89 0.92 -14.95 -14.03
C PRO A 89 0.41 -13.72 -14.79
N VAL A 90 1.32 -13.00 -15.45
CA VAL A 90 0.98 -11.84 -16.29
C VAL A 90 0.12 -12.31 -17.47
N ASP A 91 0.48 -13.43 -18.11
CA ASP A 91 -0.39 -14.15 -19.02
C ASP A 91 -1.07 -15.32 -18.30
N TYR A 92 -2.37 -15.22 -18.07
CA TYR A 92 -3.17 -16.26 -17.39
C TYR A 92 -3.33 -17.56 -18.20
N ARG A 93 -2.98 -17.54 -19.49
CA ARG A 93 -3.02 -18.72 -20.39
C ARG A 93 -1.72 -19.49 -20.34
N ASP A 94 -0.64 -18.84 -19.93
CA ASP A 94 0.68 -19.43 -19.79
C ASP A 94 1.08 -19.53 -18.31
N PRO A 95 1.00 -20.72 -17.69
CA PRO A 95 1.41 -20.90 -16.29
C PRO A 95 2.92 -20.69 -16.07
N THR A 96 3.71 -20.58 -17.15
CA THR A 96 5.14 -20.27 -17.09
C THR A 96 5.44 -18.78 -17.25
N SER A 97 4.41 -17.95 -17.41
CA SER A 97 4.55 -16.49 -17.48
C SER A 97 5.12 -15.92 -16.19
N VAL A 98 5.90 -14.85 -16.32
CA VAL A 98 6.40 -14.08 -15.18
C VAL A 98 5.24 -13.64 -14.27
N LEU A 99 5.48 -13.62 -12.97
CA LEU A 99 4.46 -13.29 -11.99
C LEU A 99 4.41 -11.79 -11.70
N HIS A 100 3.21 -11.21 -11.71
CA HIS A 100 2.89 -9.93 -11.09
C HIS A 100 2.61 -10.12 -9.61
N TRP A 101 3.38 -9.44 -8.76
CA TRP A 101 3.34 -9.59 -7.32
C TRP A 101 2.53 -8.48 -6.65
N ARG A 102 1.69 -8.87 -5.69
CA ARG A 102 0.85 -7.95 -4.91
C ARG A 102 0.61 -8.48 -3.50
N LEU A 103 0.05 -7.64 -2.65
CA LEU A 103 -0.31 -8.00 -1.28
C LEU A 103 -1.82 -8.23 -1.15
N HIS A 104 -2.20 -9.18 -0.31
CA HIS A 104 -3.58 -9.42 0.12
C HIS A 104 -3.64 -9.36 1.65
N LEU A 105 -4.42 -8.43 2.18
CA LEU A 105 -4.67 -8.27 3.61
C LEU A 105 -5.95 -9.01 3.97
N VAL A 106 -5.86 -10.12 4.68
CA VAL A 106 -7.03 -10.91 5.08
C VAL A 106 -7.77 -10.20 6.19
N ILE A 107 -9.03 -9.86 5.95
CA ILE A 107 -9.89 -9.12 6.89
C ILE A 107 -11.02 -9.98 7.47
N SER A 108 -11.33 -11.11 6.83
CA SER A 108 -12.25 -12.15 7.33
C SER A 108 -11.95 -13.49 6.65
N SER A 109 -12.65 -14.56 7.02
CA SER A 109 -12.44 -15.90 6.43
C SER A 109 -12.69 -15.98 4.93
N GLY A 110 -13.41 -15.02 4.35
CA GLY A 110 -13.77 -15.00 2.94
C GLY A 110 -13.45 -13.68 2.24
N GLN A 111 -12.72 -12.75 2.86
CA GLN A 111 -12.47 -11.43 2.28
C GLN A 111 -11.04 -10.96 2.51
N SER A 112 -10.55 -10.20 1.55
CA SER A 112 -9.25 -9.55 1.63
C SER A 112 -9.31 -8.14 1.07
N VAL A 113 -8.33 -7.31 1.43
CA VAL A 113 -8.00 -6.08 0.72
C VAL A 113 -6.76 -6.33 -0.11
N LYS A 114 -6.91 -6.26 -1.42
CA LYS A 114 -5.80 -6.29 -2.37
C LYS A 114 -5.08 -4.94 -2.30
N VAL A 115 -3.77 -4.98 -2.10
CA VAL A 115 -2.88 -3.82 -2.17
C VAL A 115 -1.86 -4.12 -3.25
N ASP A 116 -1.95 -3.37 -4.33
CA ASP A 116 -1.33 -3.66 -5.62
C ASP A 116 -0.61 -2.40 -6.09
N PHE A 117 0.54 -2.54 -6.73
CA PHE A 117 1.24 -1.42 -7.32
C PHE A 117 1.23 -1.62 -8.83
N VAL A 118 0.45 -0.81 -9.54
CA VAL A 118 0.14 -1.02 -10.95
C VAL A 118 0.92 0.00 -11.76
N LEU A 119 1.55 -0.43 -12.85
CA LEU A 119 2.19 0.47 -13.81
C LEU A 119 1.13 1.32 -14.51
N ASP A 120 1.38 2.62 -14.64
CA ASP A 120 0.64 3.43 -15.59
C ASP A 120 1.22 3.15 -16.99
N ASP A 121 0.36 2.86 -17.97
CA ASP A 121 0.77 2.47 -19.33
C ASP A 121 1.40 3.63 -20.11
N VAL A 122 1.51 4.82 -19.51
CA VAL A 122 1.96 6.07 -20.13
C VAL A 122 3.38 6.43 -19.66
N ASP A 123 4.36 5.77 -20.27
CA ASP A 123 5.73 6.26 -20.55
C ASP A 123 6.73 6.59 -19.42
N ASN A 124 6.53 6.29 -18.13
CA ASN A 124 7.53 6.73 -17.12
C ASN A 124 7.90 5.77 -15.99
N TYR A 125 7.61 4.47 -16.11
CA TYR A 125 7.81 3.49 -15.01
C TYR A 125 7.11 3.89 -13.69
N LEU A 126 6.30 4.95 -13.73
CA LEU A 126 5.56 5.48 -12.61
C LEU A 126 4.34 4.60 -12.46
N GLY A 127 4.27 3.90 -11.34
CA GLY A 127 3.06 3.19 -10.97
C GLY A 127 2.22 4.00 -10.00
N TYR A 128 1.04 3.48 -9.72
CA TYR A 128 0.17 3.96 -8.67
C TYR A 128 -0.21 2.83 -7.73
N LEU A 129 -0.48 3.20 -6.47
CA LEU A 129 -1.00 2.29 -5.47
C LEU A 129 -2.49 2.05 -5.72
N HIS A 130 -2.84 0.83 -6.10
CA HIS A 130 -4.21 0.38 -6.27
C HIS A 130 -4.65 -0.45 -5.06
N VAL A 131 -5.75 -0.04 -4.42
CA VAL A 131 -6.34 -0.72 -3.27
C VAL A 131 -7.76 -1.15 -3.62
N ALA A 132 -8.11 -2.42 -3.39
CA ALA A 132 -9.43 -2.96 -3.72
C ALA A 132 -9.91 -3.98 -2.67
N SER A 133 -11.21 -3.97 -2.36
CA SER A 133 -11.84 -4.95 -1.45
C SER A 133 -12.31 -6.16 -2.24
N ARG A 134 -11.90 -7.36 -1.85
CA ARG A 134 -12.23 -8.60 -2.55
C ARG A 134 -13.09 -9.51 -1.69
N ARG A 135 -14.09 -10.13 -2.32
CA ARG A 135 -14.99 -11.14 -1.72
C ARG A 135 -14.37 -12.54 -1.69
N TYR A 136 -13.04 -12.59 -1.65
CA TYR A 136 -12.24 -13.80 -1.51
C TYR A 136 -10.92 -13.45 -0.79
N VAL A 137 -10.29 -14.44 -0.18
CA VAL A 137 -8.97 -14.27 0.47
C VAL A 137 -7.86 -14.25 -0.57
N LEU A 138 -7.87 -15.21 -1.50
CA LEU A 138 -6.90 -15.35 -2.59
C LEU A 138 -7.63 -15.66 -3.90
N PRO A 139 -7.13 -15.19 -5.06
CA PRO A 139 -7.74 -15.50 -6.36
C PRO A 139 -7.60 -17.00 -6.68
N SER A 140 -8.35 -17.50 -7.65
CA SER A 140 -8.08 -18.82 -8.25
C SER A 140 -6.82 -18.74 -9.14
N ARG A 141 -6.08 -19.85 -9.26
CA ARG A 141 -4.85 -19.97 -10.08
C ARG A 141 -3.78 -18.93 -9.72
N VAL A 142 -3.31 -19.01 -8.50
CA VAL A 142 -2.28 -18.11 -7.98
C VAL A 142 -1.12 -18.87 -7.40
N HIS A 143 0.01 -18.19 -7.46
CA HIS A 143 1.26 -18.54 -6.84
C HIS A 143 1.28 -17.84 -5.47
N THR A 144 0.68 -18.49 -4.46
CA THR A 144 0.55 -17.93 -3.10
C THR A 144 1.76 -18.22 -2.27
N TYR A 145 2.50 -17.17 -1.93
CA TYR A 145 3.85 -17.36 -1.46
C TYR A 145 4.18 -16.23 -0.48
N GLY A 146 3.92 -16.48 0.80
CA GLY A 146 4.35 -15.61 1.90
C GLY A 146 3.22 -15.26 2.85
N VAL A 147 3.19 -15.93 4.00
CA VAL A 147 2.30 -15.66 5.13
C VAL A 147 3.09 -14.83 6.12
N ALA A 148 2.88 -13.51 6.15
CA ALA A 148 3.40 -12.66 7.21
C ALA A 148 2.33 -12.53 8.31
N PRO A 149 2.39 -13.35 9.37
CA PRO A 149 1.43 -13.25 10.46
C PRO A 149 1.51 -11.86 11.08
N THR A 150 0.34 -11.25 11.31
CA THR A 150 0.24 -9.96 11.97
C THR A 150 0.47 -10.12 13.47
N THR A 151 1.13 -9.15 14.08
CA THR A 151 1.34 -9.09 15.53
C THR A 151 0.23 -8.26 16.18
N GLY A 152 -0.62 -8.90 16.99
CA GLY A 152 -1.67 -8.20 17.72
C GLY A 152 -2.85 -7.74 16.85
N TRP A 153 -3.29 -6.49 17.06
CA TRP A 153 -4.47 -5.91 16.42
C TRP A 153 -4.05 -4.84 15.40
N VAL A 154 -3.81 -5.27 14.17
CA VAL A 154 -3.45 -4.39 13.04
C VAL A 154 -4.69 -4.18 12.17
N THR A 155 -4.97 -2.95 11.73
CA THR A 155 -6.06 -2.66 10.78
C THR A 155 -5.52 -2.39 9.38
N VAL A 156 -6.40 -2.52 8.38
CA VAL A 156 -6.07 -2.15 6.98
C VAL A 156 -5.57 -0.71 6.91
N GLY A 157 -6.24 0.22 7.59
CA GLY A 157 -5.88 1.62 7.62
C GLY A 157 -4.47 1.88 8.13
N GLN A 158 -4.03 1.18 9.18
CA GLN A 158 -2.67 1.32 9.70
C GLN A 158 -1.61 0.88 8.68
N ILE A 159 -1.87 -0.19 7.93
CA ILE A 159 -0.98 -0.66 6.86
C ILE A 159 -0.94 0.36 5.72
N LEU A 160 -2.10 0.84 5.26
CA LEU A 160 -2.17 1.84 4.18
C LEU A 160 -1.51 3.17 4.59
N ASP A 161 -1.72 3.62 5.83
CA ASP A 161 -1.08 4.81 6.39
C ASP A 161 0.43 4.67 6.42
N LEU A 162 0.95 3.49 6.80
CA LEU A 162 2.38 3.25 6.77
C LEU A 162 2.95 3.33 5.35
N ILE A 163 2.28 2.71 4.37
CA ILE A 163 2.68 2.74 2.95
C ILE A 163 2.74 4.18 2.44
N ILE A 164 1.73 5.00 2.77
CA ILE A 164 1.68 6.41 2.36
C ILE A 164 2.77 7.21 3.08
N TYR A 165 2.84 7.11 4.41
CA TYR A 165 3.79 7.83 5.25
C TYR A 165 5.25 7.56 4.90
N GLN A 166 5.57 6.32 4.52
CA GLN A 166 6.92 5.91 4.10
C GLN A 166 7.20 6.21 2.62
N GLY A 167 6.30 6.90 1.90
CA GLY A 167 6.49 7.26 0.49
C GLY A 167 6.45 6.06 -0.47
N LEU A 168 6.00 4.88 -0.04
CA LEU A 168 6.05 3.65 -0.84
C LEU A 168 5.04 3.65 -1.99
N HIS A 169 4.09 4.58 -1.99
CA HIS A 169 3.14 4.81 -3.07
C HIS A 169 3.75 5.58 -4.26
N ARG A 170 5.00 6.07 -4.15
CA ARG A 170 5.71 6.83 -5.20
C ARG A 170 6.75 5.98 -5.93
N TYR A 171 6.58 4.66 -5.96
CA TYR A 171 7.59 3.74 -6.47
C TYR A 171 7.76 3.82 -7.99
N LEU A 172 9.01 3.76 -8.44
CA LEU A 172 9.39 3.73 -9.84
C LEU A 172 9.90 2.32 -10.19
N TYR A 173 9.29 1.70 -11.19
CA TYR A 173 9.74 0.43 -11.72
C TYR A 173 11.09 0.56 -12.44
N ASN A 174 11.78 -0.57 -12.60
CA ASN A 174 12.96 -0.68 -13.45
C ASN A 174 12.76 -1.86 -14.41
N ASP A 175 12.98 -1.65 -15.71
CA ASP A 175 12.99 -2.67 -16.76
C ASP A 175 11.85 -3.73 -16.67
N GLY A 176 10.62 -3.28 -16.38
CA GLY A 176 9.43 -4.16 -16.33
C GLY A 176 9.36 -5.14 -15.16
N ALA A 177 10.34 -5.15 -14.25
CA ALA A 177 10.37 -6.03 -13.09
C ALA A 177 10.58 -5.23 -11.80
N GLY A 178 9.54 -5.14 -10.97
CA GLY A 178 9.62 -4.33 -9.75
C GLY A 178 8.54 -4.57 -8.71
N CYS A 179 7.40 -5.16 -9.09
CA CYS A 179 6.28 -5.42 -8.17
C CYS A 179 6.69 -6.33 -7.01
N ARG A 180 7.58 -7.30 -7.25
CA ARG A 180 8.12 -8.16 -6.20
C ARG A 180 8.97 -7.39 -5.21
N TYR A 181 9.90 -6.57 -5.70
CA TYR A 181 10.75 -5.74 -4.85
C TYR A 181 9.91 -4.78 -4.00
N TRP A 182 8.93 -4.11 -4.62
CA TRP A 182 8.00 -3.24 -3.91
C TRP A 182 7.29 -3.97 -2.76
N CYS A 183 6.73 -5.16 -3.01
CA CYS A 183 6.09 -5.98 -1.97
C CYS A 183 7.07 -6.29 -0.82
N MET A 184 8.32 -6.63 -1.15
CA MET A 184 9.35 -6.95 -0.14
C MET A 184 9.71 -5.74 0.71
N VAL A 185 9.81 -4.55 0.11
CA VAL A 185 10.05 -3.30 0.85
C VAL A 185 8.85 -2.97 1.76
N VAL A 186 7.62 -3.13 1.29
CA VAL A 186 6.43 -2.95 2.15
C VAL A 186 6.48 -3.91 3.34
N ILE A 187 6.79 -5.19 3.12
CA ILE A 187 6.88 -6.19 4.18
C ILE A 187 7.97 -5.83 5.20
N ASP A 188 9.12 -5.33 4.77
CA ASP A 188 10.16 -4.84 5.67
C ASP A 188 9.70 -3.66 6.52
N ARG A 189 8.99 -2.70 5.91
CA ARG A 189 8.45 -1.56 6.67
C ARG A 189 7.40 -2.02 7.68
N LEU A 190 6.55 -2.98 7.32
CA LEU A 190 5.59 -3.59 8.24
C LEU A 190 6.29 -4.31 9.40
N ALA A 191 7.35 -5.06 9.11
CA ALA A 191 8.16 -5.76 10.11
C ALA A 191 8.87 -4.78 11.06
N ALA A 192 9.49 -3.72 10.52
CA ALA A 192 10.14 -2.67 11.29
C ALA A 192 9.18 -1.89 12.18
N ALA A 193 7.93 -1.71 11.73
CA ALA A 193 6.84 -1.11 12.53
C ALA A 193 6.23 -2.10 13.55
N GLY A 194 6.65 -3.36 13.57
CA GLY A 194 6.09 -4.39 14.45
C GLY A 194 4.62 -4.72 14.14
N LEU A 195 4.22 -4.60 12.87
CA LEU A 195 2.89 -4.96 12.37
C LEU A 195 2.83 -6.41 11.84
N VAL A 196 3.98 -6.94 11.43
CA VAL A 196 4.17 -8.36 11.09
C VAL A 196 5.45 -8.88 11.76
N VAL A 197 5.64 -10.20 11.77
CA VAL A 197 6.86 -10.83 12.30
C VAL A 197 8.13 -10.34 11.59
N SER A 198 9.20 -10.14 12.36
CA SER A 198 10.44 -9.50 11.89
C SER A 198 11.22 -10.29 10.83
N ASN A 199 11.02 -11.61 10.75
CA ASN A 199 11.68 -12.47 9.77
C ASN A 199 10.85 -12.74 8.50
N ALA A 200 9.75 -11.99 8.29
CA ALA A 200 8.84 -12.22 7.17
C ALA A 200 9.55 -12.15 5.80
N ARG A 201 10.35 -11.12 5.54
CA ARG A 201 11.08 -10.95 4.27
C ARG A 201 12.03 -12.12 4.00
N ALA A 202 12.87 -12.49 4.96
CA ALA A 202 13.84 -13.57 4.81
C ALA A 202 13.17 -14.91 4.48
N ARG A 203 12.02 -15.21 5.11
CA ARG A 203 11.23 -16.41 4.81
C ARG A 203 10.68 -16.39 3.37
N ILE A 204 10.24 -15.22 2.90
CA ILE A 204 9.73 -15.06 1.55
C ILE A 204 10.85 -15.21 0.51
N GLU A 205 12.00 -14.56 0.74
CA GLU A 205 13.21 -14.68 -0.09
C GLU A 205 13.69 -16.13 -0.20
N GLN A 206 13.80 -16.84 0.93
CA GLN A 206 14.25 -18.24 0.95
C GLN A 206 13.34 -19.14 0.11
N MET A 207 12.02 -18.96 0.25
CA MET A 207 11.05 -19.71 -0.54
C MET A 207 11.11 -19.35 -2.03
N ILE A 208 11.21 -18.06 -2.39
CA ILE A 208 11.37 -17.64 -3.80
C ILE A 208 12.66 -18.23 -4.39
N CYS A 209 13.76 -18.22 -3.64
CA CYS A 209 15.01 -18.83 -4.07
C CYS A 209 14.84 -20.33 -4.35
N GLY A 210 14.16 -21.07 -3.46
CA GLY A 210 13.85 -22.48 -3.68
C GLY A 210 12.98 -22.75 -4.92
N LEU A 211 12.01 -21.88 -5.19
CA LEU A 211 11.16 -21.96 -6.39
C LEU A 211 11.92 -21.59 -7.67
N SER A 212 12.83 -20.62 -7.60
CA SER A 212 13.67 -20.19 -8.71
C SER A 212 14.58 -21.30 -9.23
N VAL A 213 15.05 -22.21 -8.36
CA VAL A 213 15.81 -23.40 -8.77
C VAL A 213 14.98 -24.32 -9.69
N GLN A 214 13.67 -24.38 -9.50
CA GLN A 214 12.77 -25.26 -10.26
C GLN A 214 12.19 -24.58 -11.50
N SER A 215 12.00 -23.26 -11.46
CA SER A 215 11.35 -22.49 -12.53
C SER A 215 11.91 -21.06 -12.57
N PRO A 216 13.16 -20.87 -13.06
CA PRO A 216 13.85 -19.59 -13.00
C PRO A 216 13.13 -18.49 -13.81
N ASP A 217 12.44 -18.86 -14.89
CA ASP A 217 11.71 -17.90 -15.73
C ASP A 217 10.43 -17.36 -15.04
N VAL A 218 9.78 -18.20 -14.22
CA VAL A 218 8.59 -17.83 -13.44
C VAL A 218 8.98 -17.05 -12.18
N TYR A 219 10.10 -17.44 -11.55
CA TYR A 219 10.64 -16.82 -10.36
C TYR A 219 12.06 -16.30 -10.62
N PRO A 220 12.24 -15.23 -11.42
CA PRO A 220 13.57 -14.67 -11.67
C PRO A 220 14.29 -14.36 -10.37
N HIS A 221 15.55 -14.73 -10.19
CA HIS A 221 16.32 -14.44 -8.98
C HIS A 221 17.77 -14.10 -9.35
N PRO A 222 18.39 -13.03 -8.80
CA PRO A 222 17.91 -12.18 -7.71
C PRO A 222 16.74 -11.26 -8.09
N THR A 223 16.07 -10.68 -7.08
CA THR A 223 15.00 -9.71 -7.32
C THR A 223 15.55 -8.44 -7.97
N ILE A 224 15.03 -8.10 -9.15
CA ILE A 224 15.27 -6.81 -9.81
C ILE A 224 14.66 -5.71 -8.95
N GLN A 225 15.46 -4.69 -8.65
CA GLN A 225 15.08 -3.59 -7.78
C GLN A 225 14.64 -2.39 -8.63
N GLY A 226 13.52 -1.78 -8.24
CA GLY A 226 13.17 -0.42 -8.65
C GLY A 226 13.64 0.60 -7.62
N THR A 227 13.18 1.84 -7.75
CA THR A 227 13.63 2.96 -6.92
C THR A 227 12.46 3.69 -6.25
N PHE A 228 12.75 4.34 -5.12
CA PHE A 228 11.82 5.24 -4.45
C PHE A 228 12.39 6.64 -4.52
N PRO A 229 11.70 7.62 -5.12
CA PRO A 229 12.14 9.00 -5.13
C PRO A 229 12.13 9.55 -3.70
N HIS A 230 13.16 10.34 -3.39
CA HIS A 230 13.30 11.04 -2.12
C HIS A 230 12.24 12.14 -1.99
#